data_AF-A0A139SKZ4-F1
#
_entry.id   AF-A0A139SKZ4-F1
#
_cell.length_a   1.000
_cell.length_b   1.000
_cell.length_c   1.000
_cell.angle_alpha   90.00
_cell.angle_beta   90.00
_cell.angle_gamma   90.00
#
_symmetry.space_group_name_H-M   'P 1'
#
loop_
_entity.id
_entity.type
_entity.pdbx_description
1 polymer ?
#
loop_
_entity_poly.entity_id
_entity_poly.type
_entity_poly.pdbx_seq_one_letter_code
_entity_poly.pdbx_strand_id
1 'polypeptide(L)'
;MKKLIPQLLLVLALLLSPSAPALFAQDGAGEAADTSEIPPPVAELEAIIEEFGNREASEGQASRALVDEFFGRIDQLLEKYAGDRSEGVAHVAFARAFMLFELRGDAERAIELLSAIPKDFPDTEIAAHIPTVLARLDERIAQASSGHAPDSSR
;
A
#
# COMPACT_ATOMS: atom_id res chain seq x y z
N MET A 1 -9.12 -10.01 -21.42
CA MET A 1 -9.29 -10.96 -20.31
C MET A 1 -7.92 -11.47 -19.87
N LYS A 2 -7.37 -10.93 -18.78
CA LYS A 2 -6.18 -11.49 -18.10
C LYS A 2 -6.47 -11.43 -16.59
N LYS A 3 -6.75 -12.60 -16.02
CA LYS A 3 -7.00 -12.81 -14.60
C LYS A 3 -5.66 -12.64 -13.88
N LEU A 4 -5.39 -11.44 -13.34
CA LEU A 4 -4.18 -11.13 -12.57
C LEU A 4 -4.35 -11.40 -11.06
N ILE A 5 -5.58 -11.61 -10.60
CA ILE A 5 -5.94 -11.85 -9.20
C ILE A 5 -5.44 -13.21 -8.62
N PRO A 6 -5.32 -14.33 -9.38
CA PRO A 6 -5.00 -15.61 -8.74
C PRO A 6 -3.52 -15.81 -8.41
N GLN A 7 -2.59 -14.98 -8.91
CA GLN A 7 -1.16 -15.14 -8.61
C GLN A 7 -0.73 -14.50 -7.29
N LEU A 8 -1.46 -13.48 -6.80
CA LEU A 8 -1.17 -12.85 -5.52
C LEU A 8 -1.41 -13.82 -4.34
N LEU A 9 -2.39 -14.73 -4.49
CA LEU A 9 -2.72 -15.74 -3.49
C LEU A 9 -1.69 -16.88 -3.37
N LEU A 10 -0.86 -17.11 -4.39
CA LEU A 10 0.05 -18.26 -4.39
C LEU A 10 1.37 -17.98 -3.63
N VAL A 11 1.77 -16.72 -3.52
CA VAL A 11 2.96 -16.32 -2.74
C VAL A 11 2.65 -16.31 -1.23
N LEU A 12 1.42 -15.96 -0.85
CA LEU A 12 0.99 -15.91 0.55
C LEU A 12 1.00 -17.31 1.21
N ALA A 13 0.77 -18.37 0.45
CA ALA A 13 0.73 -19.74 0.97
C ALA A 13 2.11 -20.38 1.24
N LEU A 14 3.20 -19.83 0.70
CA LEU A 14 4.54 -20.43 0.81
C LEU A 14 5.35 -19.93 2.01
N LEU A 15 4.93 -18.84 2.66
CA LEU A 15 5.56 -18.32 3.88
C LEU A 15 5.01 -18.99 5.16
N LEU A 16 3.96 -19.82 5.05
CA LEU A 16 3.44 -20.67 6.13
C LEU A 16 4.02 -22.10 6.07
N SER A 17 5.34 -22.25 5.87
CA SER A 17 6.02 -23.52 6.14
C SER A 17 6.60 -23.53 7.56
N PRO A 18 5.91 -24.10 8.56
CA PRO A 18 6.50 -24.36 9.87
C PRO A 18 7.37 -25.62 9.80
N SER A 19 8.63 -25.44 9.39
CA SER A 19 9.64 -26.50 9.54
C SER A 19 10.25 -26.48 10.95
N ALA A 20 9.62 -27.25 11.84
CA ALA A 20 10.14 -27.94 13.04
C ALA A 20 10.62 -27.10 14.26
N PRO A 21 10.86 -27.72 15.44
CA PRO A 21 10.35 -28.97 16.02
C PRO A 21 9.63 -28.74 17.39
N ALA A 22 8.69 -29.62 17.71
CA ALA A 22 8.18 -29.80 19.06
C ALA A 22 9.22 -30.54 19.92
N LEU A 23 9.67 -29.94 21.03
CA LEU A 23 10.07 -30.63 22.27
C LEU A 23 10.47 -29.59 23.34
N PHE A 24 10.07 -29.87 24.58
CA PHE A 24 10.21 -29.09 25.84
C PHE A 24 9.10 -28.03 26.04
N ALA A 25 8.02 -28.30 26.80
CA ALA A 25 7.93 -28.31 28.27
C ALA A 25 8.36 -26.95 28.87
N GLN A 26 7.60 -26.21 29.68
CA GLN A 26 6.37 -26.43 30.42
C GLN A 26 5.97 -25.07 31.04
N ASP A 27 4.68 -24.92 31.41
CA ASP A 27 4.20 -24.00 32.46
C ASP A 27 4.41 -22.49 32.27
N GLY A 28 3.49 -21.87 31.53
CA GLY A 28 3.33 -20.43 31.51
C GLY A 28 1.99 -20.07 30.90
N ALA A 29 1.01 -19.79 31.77
CA ALA A 29 -0.26 -19.19 31.37
C ALA A 29 0.01 -17.97 30.47
N GLY A 30 -0.52 -18.03 29.26
CA GLY A 30 -0.26 -17.05 28.21
C GLY A 30 -0.98 -17.48 26.95
N GLU A 31 -2.30 -17.64 27.07
CA GLU A 31 -3.22 -17.70 25.95
C GLU A 31 -3.15 -16.34 25.23
N ALA A 32 -2.13 -16.13 24.40
CA ALA A 32 -2.10 -15.04 23.44
C ALA A 32 -2.57 -15.63 22.11
N ALA A 33 -3.89 -15.77 22.01
CA ALA A 33 -4.54 -15.83 20.71
C ALA A 33 -4.16 -14.54 19.98
N ASP A 34 -3.20 -14.66 19.06
CA ASP A 34 -2.83 -13.64 18.08
C ASP A 34 -4.02 -13.45 17.14
N THR A 35 -5.03 -12.76 17.65
CA THR A 35 -6.03 -12.09 16.82
C THR A 35 -5.36 -10.81 16.40
N SER A 36 -4.60 -10.87 15.30
CA SER A 36 -4.07 -9.70 14.60
C SER A 36 -5.24 -8.81 14.20
N GLU A 37 -5.66 -7.96 15.13
CA GLU A 37 -6.69 -6.95 14.94
C GLU A 37 -6.09 -5.90 13.99
N ILE A 38 -6.72 -5.72 12.84
CA ILE A 38 -6.31 -4.72 11.85
C ILE A 38 -6.30 -3.36 12.56
N PRO A 39 -5.17 -2.61 12.55
CA PRO A 39 -5.12 -1.31 13.22
C PRO A 39 -6.23 -0.39 12.69
N PRO A 40 -6.88 0.43 13.55
CA PRO A 40 -7.98 1.29 13.12
C PRO A 40 -7.68 2.18 11.89
N PRO A 41 -6.50 2.82 11.76
CA PRO A 41 -6.17 3.59 10.55
C PRO A 41 -6.19 2.74 9.27
N VAL A 42 -5.77 1.47 9.36
CA VAL A 42 -5.72 0.55 8.22
C VAL A 42 -7.13 0.08 7.85
N ALA A 43 -7.96 -0.28 8.83
CA ALA A 43 -9.35 -0.66 8.58
C ALA A 43 -10.16 0.49 7.95
N GLU A 44 -9.94 1.74 8.39
CA GLU A 44 -10.57 2.92 7.80
C GLU A 44 -10.07 3.18 6.36
N LEU A 45 -8.77 2.99 6.10
CA LEU A 45 -8.22 3.07 4.75
C LEU A 45 -8.83 2.01 3.82
N GLU A 46 -8.93 0.76 4.26
CA GLU A 46 -9.52 -0.34 3.49
C GLU A 46 -10.95 -0.02 3.09
N ALA A 47 -11.76 0.51 4.02
CA ALA A 47 -13.12 0.95 3.73
C ALA A 47 -13.16 2.07 2.67
N ILE A 48 -12.23 3.03 2.70
CA ILE A 48 -12.14 4.09 1.69
C ILE A 48 -11.78 3.51 0.31
N ILE A 49 -10.82 2.58 0.25
CA ILE A 49 -10.39 1.93 -1.00
C ILE A 49 -11.52 1.07 -1.57
N GLU A 50 -12.19 0.28 -0.73
CA GLU A 50 -13.32 -0.56 -1.15
C GLU A 50 -14.45 0.28 -1.73
N GLU A 51 -14.83 1.37 -1.05
CA GLU A 51 -15.87 2.27 -1.53
C GLU A 51 -15.49 2.92 -2.87
N PHE A 52 -14.25 3.40 -2.99
CA PHE A 52 -13.73 3.94 -4.25
C PHE A 52 -13.81 2.92 -5.39
N GLY A 53 -13.34 1.69 -5.16
CA GLY A 53 -13.36 0.62 -6.16
C GLY A 53 -14.78 0.23 -6.58
N ASN A 54 -15.71 0.17 -5.63
CA ASN A 54 -17.12 -0.11 -5.91
C ASN A 54 -17.76 0.99 -6.76
N ARG A 55 -17.44 2.26 -6.48
CA ARG A 55 -17.94 3.41 -7.26
C ARG A 55 -17.32 3.48 -8.65
N GLU A 56 -16.00 3.29 -8.75
CA GLU A 56 -15.31 3.20 -10.03
C GLU A 56 -15.92 2.09 -10.91
N ALA A 57 -16.18 0.91 -10.35
CA ALA A 57 -16.79 -0.20 -11.07
C ALA A 57 -18.22 0.12 -11.55
N SER A 58 -18.98 0.88 -10.76
CA SER A 58 -20.32 1.33 -11.14
C SER A 58 -20.31 2.43 -12.21
N GLU A 59 -19.33 3.33 -12.19
CA GLU A 59 -19.17 4.43 -13.14
C GLU A 59 -18.43 3.99 -14.43
N GLY A 60 -17.76 2.83 -14.39
CA GLY A 60 -16.96 2.26 -15.48
C GLY A 60 -15.56 2.87 -15.62
N GLN A 61 -15.26 3.93 -14.87
CA GLN A 61 -13.96 4.58 -14.77
C GLN A 61 -13.91 5.49 -13.54
N ALA A 62 -12.72 5.76 -13.00
CA ALA A 62 -12.56 6.74 -11.95
C ALA A 62 -12.72 8.17 -12.49
N SER A 63 -13.82 8.84 -12.16
CA SER A 63 -14.01 10.25 -12.50
C SER A 63 -13.09 11.15 -11.67
N ARG A 64 -12.72 12.33 -12.20
CA ARG A 64 -11.87 13.29 -11.46
C ARG A 64 -12.46 13.65 -10.10
N ALA A 65 -13.77 13.85 -10.03
CA ALA A 65 -14.46 14.15 -8.78
C ALA A 65 -14.35 12.99 -7.77
N LEU A 66 -14.50 11.74 -8.24
CA LEU A 66 -14.33 10.55 -7.40
C LEU A 66 -12.88 10.43 -6.88
N VAL A 67 -11.89 10.69 -7.73
CA VAL A 67 -10.47 10.69 -7.32
C VAL A 67 -10.17 11.81 -6.31
N ASP A 68 -10.70 13.01 -6.53
CA ASP A 68 -10.52 14.14 -5.61
C ASP A 68 -11.17 13.87 -4.24
N GLU A 69 -12.36 13.26 -4.23
CA GLU A 69 -13.04 12.81 -3.01
C GLU A 69 -12.24 11.74 -2.26
N PHE A 70 -11.70 10.75 -2.97
CA PHE A 70 -10.85 9.70 -2.40
C PHE A 70 -9.64 10.26 -1.67
N PHE A 71 -8.88 11.16 -2.30
CA PHE A 71 -7.74 11.80 -1.64
C PHE A 71 -8.17 12.69 -0.48
N GLY A 72 -9.31 13.40 -0.60
CA GLY A 72 -9.86 14.19 0.49
C GLY A 72 -10.19 13.36 1.73
N ARG A 73 -10.66 12.12 1.56
CA ARG A 73 -10.92 11.20 2.69
C ARG A 73 -9.65 10.64 3.31
N ILE A 74 -8.63 10.33 2.51
CA ILE A 74 -7.33 9.91 3.05
C ILE A 74 -6.66 11.06 3.81
N ASP A 75 -6.73 12.29 3.29
CA ASP A 75 -6.22 13.48 3.98
C ASP A 75 -6.89 13.67 5.34
N GLN A 76 -8.23 13.53 5.40
CA GLN A 76 -8.98 13.56 6.66
C GLN A 76 -8.58 12.43 7.62
N LEU A 77 -8.31 11.23 7.09
CA LEU A 77 -7.85 10.09 7.88
C LEU A 77 -6.47 10.37 8.49
N LEU A 78 -5.52 10.89 7.71
CA LEU A 78 -4.20 11.26 8.22
C LEU A 78 -4.28 12.39 9.26
N GLU A 79 -5.14 13.38 9.06
CA GLU A 79 -5.36 14.45 10.04
C GLU A 79 -5.93 13.90 11.35
N LYS A 80 -6.90 12.98 11.27
CA LYS A 80 -7.48 12.30 12.45
C LYS A 80 -6.41 11.58 13.28
N TYR A 81 -5.36 11.06 12.63
CA TYR A 81 -4.24 10.37 13.27
C TYR A 81 -2.91 11.16 13.25
N ALA A 82 -2.95 12.50 13.13
CA ALA A 82 -1.76 13.32 12.87
C ALA A 82 -0.63 13.22 13.92
N GLY A 83 -0.96 12.86 15.16
CA GLY A 83 0.00 12.63 16.25
C GLY A 83 0.45 11.18 16.40
N ASP A 84 -0.17 10.24 15.69
CA ASP A 84 0.19 8.84 15.72
C ASP A 84 1.28 8.55 14.68
N ARG A 85 2.27 7.78 15.11
CA ARG A 85 3.50 7.44 14.39
C ARG A 85 3.64 5.93 14.22
N SER A 86 2.54 5.21 14.42
CA SER A 86 2.44 3.76 14.28
C SER A 86 2.58 3.30 12.84
N GLU A 87 2.82 1.99 12.71
CA GLU A 87 2.82 1.28 11.42
C GLU A 87 1.52 1.52 10.63
N GLY A 88 0.38 1.58 11.31
CA GLY A 88 -0.92 1.79 10.68
C GLY A 88 -0.99 3.13 9.94
N VAL A 89 -0.53 4.21 10.57
CA VAL A 89 -0.53 5.55 9.94
C VAL A 89 0.51 5.64 8.84
N ALA A 90 1.68 5.01 9.01
CA ALA A 90 2.67 4.90 7.93
C ALA A 90 2.11 4.18 6.70
N HIS A 91 1.29 3.13 6.90
CA HIS A 91 0.58 2.44 5.84
C HIS A 91 -0.40 3.37 5.09
N VAL A 92 -1.17 4.20 5.82
CA VAL A 92 -2.07 5.20 5.22
C VAL A 92 -1.27 6.22 4.40
N ALA A 93 -0.17 6.75 4.95
CA ALA A 93 0.68 7.71 4.26
C ALA A 93 1.30 7.12 2.98
N PHE A 94 1.76 5.88 3.05
CA PHE A 94 2.27 5.12 1.91
C PHE A 94 1.19 4.94 0.83
N ALA A 95 0.00 4.45 1.22
CA ALA A 95 -1.10 4.21 0.29
C ALA A 95 -1.51 5.50 -0.42
N ARG A 96 -1.57 6.62 0.30
CA ARG A 96 -1.83 7.94 -0.29
C ARG A 96 -0.82 8.29 -1.37
N ALA A 97 0.47 8.17 -1.08
CA ALA A 97 1.53 8.54 -2.02
C ALA A 97 1.52 7.64 -3.25
N PHE A 98 1.35 6.33 -3.06
CA PHE A 98 1.30 5.37 -4.16
C PHE A 98 0.07 5.58 -5.06
N MET A 99 -1.10 5.82 -4.47
CA MET A 99 -2.32 6.08 -5.24
C MET A 99 -2.24 7.40 -6.01
N LEU A 100 -1.47 8.39 -5.53
CA LEU A 100 -1.27 9.64 -6.26
C LEU A 100 -0.57 9.38 -7.60
N PHE A 101 0.42 8.50 -7.61
CA PHE A 101 1.06 8.06 -8.85
C PHE A 101 0.10 7.25 -9.74
N GLU A 102 -0.64 6.28 -9.20
CA GLU A 102 -1.50 5.40 -10.01
C GLU A 102 -2.74 6.12 -10.57
N LEU A 103 -3.40 6.98 -9.77
CA LEU A 103 -4.66 7.62 -10.16
C LEU A 103 -4.49 8.98 -10.84
N ARG A 104 -3.39 9.70 -10.54
CA ARG A 104 -3.13 11.04 -11.11
C ARG A 104 -1.90 11.08 -12.01
N GLY A 105 -1.07 10.04 -12.04
CA GLY A 105 0.20 10.06 -12.77
C GLY A 105 1.22 11.04 -12.19
N ASP A 106 1.00 11.55 -10.98
CA ASP A 106 1.82 12.60 -10.38
C ASP A 106 3.02 11.99 -9.64
N ALA A 107 4.00 11.57 -10.44
CA ALA A 107 5.22 10.90 -9.97
C ALA A 107 6.06 11.79 -9.04
N GLU A 108 6.21 13.07 -9.38
CA GLU A 108 7.01 14.01 -8.60
C GLU A 108 6.46 14.14 -7.18
N ARG A 109 5.15 14.37 -7.05
CA ARG A 109 4.52 14.51 -5.75
C ARG A 109 4.47 13.17 -5.00
N ALA A 110 4.32 12.04 -5.69
CA ALA A 110 4.38 10.72 -5.07
C ALA A 110 5.77 10.45 -4.46
N ILE A 111 6.85 10.75 -5.19
CA ILE A 111 8.24 10.62 -4.70
C ILE A 111 8.47 11.51 -3.48
N GLU A 112 7.99 12.75 -3.52
CA GLU A 112 8.12 13.68 -2.39
C GLU A 112 7.46 13.11 -1.12
N LEU A 113 6.23 12.62 -1.25
CA LEU A 113 5.48 12.05 -0.12
C LEU A 113 6.11 10.76 0.39
N LEU A 114 6.52 9.84 -0.50
CA LEU A 114 7.22 8.61 -0.11
C LEU A 114 8.51 8.94 0.63
N SER A 115 9.26 9.93 0.17
CA SER A 115 10.54 10.37 0.78
C SER A 115 10.37 11.03 2.15
N ALA A 116 9.16 11.49 2.50
CA ALA A 116 8.86 12.02 3.82
C ALA A 116 8.63 10.91 4.86
N ILE A 117 8.13 9.74 4.45
CA ILE A 117 7.72 8.66 5.35
C ILE A 117 8.85 8.21 6.31
N PRO A 118 10.11 8.02 5.90
CA PRO A 118 11.16 7.63 6.85
C PRO A 118 11.52 8.71 7.87
N LYS A 119 11.18 9.98 7.59
CA LYS A 119 11.37 11.10 8.53
C LYS A 119 10.20 11.17 9.50
N ASP A 120 9.00 10.97 8.97
CA ASP A 120 7.77 11.10 9.74
C ASP A 120 7.47 9.83 10.54
N PHE A 121 7.91 8.64 10.11
CA PHE A 121 7.61 7.34 10.72
C PHE A 121 8.87 6.44 10.83
N PRO A 122 9.97 6.91 11.45
CA PRO A 122 11.30 6.28 11.35
C PRO A 122 11.38 4.83 11.85
N ASP A 123 10.52 4.44 12.78
CA ASP A 123 10.55 3.13 13.46
C ASP A 123 9.59 2.10 12.82
N THR A 124 9.05 2.38 11.63
CA THR A 124 8.09 1.52 10.93
C THR A 124 8.75 0.62 9.88
N GLU A 125 8.16 -0.56 9.64
CA GLU A 125 8.60 -1.44 8.55
C GLU A 125 8.40 -0.75 7.19
N ILE A 126 7.29 -0.04 7.02
CA ILE A 126 7.05 0.80 5.84
C ILE A 126 8.22 1.76 5.60
N ALA A 127 8.69 2.50 6.61
CA ALA A 127 9.82 3.42 6.48
C ALA A 127 11.11 2.72 6.03
N ALA A 128 11.39 1.52 6.54
CA ALA A 128 12.55 0.73 6.12
C ALA A 128 12.48 0.31 4.64
N HIS A 129 11.27 0.14 4.09
CA HIS A 129 11.06 -0.28 2.70
C HIS A 129 11.02 0.86 1.67
N ILE A 130 10.81 2.11 2.09
CA ILE A 130 10.72 3.27 1.20
C ILE A 130 11.88 3.38 0.19
N PRO A 131 13.17 3.22 0.57
CA PRO A 131 14.26 3.32 -0.40
C PRO A 131 14.13 2.33 -1.57
N THR A 132 13.69 1.10 -1.29
CA THR A 132 13.44 0.10 -2.33
C THR A 132 12.22 0.46 -3.19
N VAL A 133 11.18 1.02 -2.59
CA VAL A 133 9.99 1.47 -3.33
C VAL A 133 10.36 2.61 -4.29
N LEU A 134 11.11 3.60 -3.83
CA LEU A 134 11.57 4.72 -4.65
C LEU A 134 12.38 4.25 -5.85
N ALA A 135 13.34 3.35 -5.64
CA ALA A 135 14.13 2.78 -6.74
C ALA A 135 13.26 2.07 -7.79
N ARG A 136 12.25 1.31 -7.36
CA ARG A 136 11.31 0.64 -8.28
C ARG A 136 10.41 1.64 -9.01
N LEU A 137 10.01 2.72 -8.34
CA LEU A 137 9.20 3.77 -8.96
C LEU A 137 10.00 4.49 -10.05
N ASP A 138 11.27 4.82 -9.78
CA ASP A 138 12.19 5.39 -10.77
C ASP A 138 12.34 4.49 -11.99
N GLU A 139 12.51 3.17 -11.80
CA GLU A 139 12.56 2.20 -12.88
C GLU A 139 11.28 2.19 -13.71
N ARG A 140 10.10 2.25 -13.08
CA ARG A 140 8.80 2.32 -13.78
C ARG A 140 8.67 3.59 -14.60
N ILE A 141 9.08 4.74 -14.05
CA ILE A 141 9.06 6.03 -14.74
C ILE A 141 10.00 6.00 -15.96
N ALA A 142 11.21 5.46 -15.80
CA ALA A 142 12.18 5.33 -16.88
C ALA A 142 11.69 4.38 -18.00
N GLN A 143 11.03 3.28 -17.65
CA GLN A 143 10.43 2.35 -18.61
C GLN A 143 9.26 2.99 -19.36
N ALA A 144 8.38 3.72 -18.67
CA ALA A 144 7.28 4.46 -19.31
C ALA A 144 7.81 5.51 -20.31
N SER A 145 8.95 6.13 -19.99
CA SER A 145 9.60 7.12 -20.86
C SER A 145 10.35 6.49 -22.05
N SER A 146 10.82 5.24 -21.90
CA SER A 146 11.59 4.52 -22.93
C SER A 146 10.72 3.67 -23.88
N GLY A 147 9.46 3.42 -23.52
CA GLY A 147 8.52 2.56 -24.25
C GLY A 147 7.70 3.22 -25.37
N HIS A 148 7.93 4.50 -25.71
CA HIS A 148 7.26 5.20 -26.83
C HIS A 148 8.11 5.28 -28.11
N ALA A 149 9.05 4.37 -28.32
CA ALA A 149 9.53 4.11 -29.68
C ALA A 149 8.56 3.10 -30.32
N PRO A 150 7.65 3.50 -31.24
CA PRO A 150 7.01 2.51 -32.08
C PRO A 150 8.12 1.83 -32.88
N ASP A 151 8.37 0.55 -32.60
CA ASP A 151 9.11 -0.31 -33.52
C ASP A 151 8.22 -0.51 -34.75
N SER A 152 8.22 0.51 -35.60
CA SER A 152 7.76 0.48 -36.98
C SER A 152 9.00 0.25 -37.82
N SER A 153 9.55 -0.96 -37.81
CA SER A 153 10.58 -1.34 -38.77
C SER A 153 10.52 -2.83 -39.12
N ARG A 154 9.73 -3.08 -40.18
CA ARG A 154 9.90 -4.07 -41.26
C ARG A 154 9.61 -5.55 -40.99
#